data_AF-A0A534MP24-F1
#
_entry.id   AF-A0A534MP24-F1
#
_cell.length_a   1.000
_cell.length_b   1.000
_cell.length_c   1.000
_cell.angle_alpha   90.00
_cell.angle_beta   90.00
_cell.angle_gamma   90.00
#
_symmetry.space_group_name_H-M   'P 1'
#
loop_
_entity.id
_entity.type
_entity.pdbx_description
1 polymer ?
#
loop_
_entity_poly.entity_id
_entity_poly.type
_entity_poly.pdbx_seq_one_letter_code
_entity_poly.pdbx_strand_id
1 'polypeptide(L)'
;MSKKPKAPTPLSNKAVDALYGIAEEIYEELDGGQIPKMKIPLRTKANIRFDSKHAVWKYGSLMGVRSAKKLKGALMLLRTMHVLEFIRDMIRDSKSSTLREMYYISEGWDIAKFHAQEESNLLAEDLEVITQLLREDFKLRPEESGASVIGNLTLEEITRN
;
A
#
# COMPACT_ATOMS: atom_id res chain seq x y z
N MET A 1 25.23 -20.26 29.23
CA MET A 1 24.91 -19.79 27.87
C MET A 1 23.49 -19.24 27.87
N SER A 2 23.34 -17.92 27.99
CA SER A 2 22.03 -17.26 28.01
C SER A 2 21.37 -17.39 26.65
N LYS A 3 20.18 -18.03 26.61
CA LYS A 3 19.33 -18.06 25.42
C LYS A 3 18.91 -16.63 25.12
N LYS A 4 19.32 -16.11 23.95
CA LYS A 4 18.79 -14.86 23.40
C LYS A 4 17.26 -14.95 23.36
N PRO A 5 16.52 -13.89 23.74
CA PRO A 5 15.08 -13.89 23.63
C PRO A 5 14.70 -14.06 22.16
N LYS A 6 13.80 -15.01 21.90
CA LYS A 6 13.21 -15.24 20.57
C LYS A 6 12.46 -13.95 20.20
N ALA A 7 12.78 -13.37 19.03
CA ALA A 7 12.09 -12.19 18.52
C ALA A 7 10.57 -12.44 18.59
N PRO A 8 9.76 -11.44 18.99
CA PRO A 8 8.31 -11.61 19.05
C PRO A 8 7.85 -12.01 17.64
N THR A 9 7.16 -13.15 17.55
CA THR A 9 6.49 -13.57 16.33
C THR A 9 5.62 -12.40 15.87
N PRO A 10 5.81 -11.84 14.66
CA PRO A 10 4.95 -10.75 14.22
C PRO A 10 3.51 -11.25 14.29
N LEU A 11 2.65 -10.48 14.95
CA LEU A 11 1.21 -10.63 14.79
C LEU A 11 0.97 -10.71 13.29
N SER A 12 0.45 -11.85 12.81
CA SER A 12 0.05 -12.00 11.41
C SER A 12 -0.95 -10.88 11.14
N ASN A 13 -0.45 -9.85 10.47
CA ASN A 13 -1.25 -8.76 10.00
C ASN A 13 -1.44 -9.04 8.52
N LYS A 14 -2.70 -9.32 8.15
CA LYS A 14 -3.11 -9.59 6.77
C LYS A 14 -2.56 -8.54 5.80
N ALA A 15 -2.43 -7.28 6.22
CA ALA A 15 -1.79 -6.24 5.42
C ALA A 15 -0.31 -6.53 5.18
N VAL A 16 0.46 -6.80 6.24
CA VAL A 16 1.89 -7.12 6.13
C VAL A 16 2.11 -8.36 5.28
N ASP A 17 1.29 -9.41 5.48
CA ASP A 17 1.38 -10.65 4.71
C ASP A 17 1.11 -10.41 3.21
N ALA A 18 0.08 -9.61 2.87
CA ALA A 18 -0.21 -9.25 1.49
C ALA A 18 0.88 -8.40 0.83
N LEU A 19 1.48 -7.47 1.59
CA LEU A 19 2.58 -6.64 1.12
C LEU A 19 3.85 -7.48 0.90
N TYR A 20 4.12 -8.45 1.77
CA TYR A 20 5.22 -9.40 1.58
C TYR A 20 5.04 -10.25 0.32
N GLY A 21 3.81 -10.68 0.01
CA GLY A 21 3.54 -11.40 -1.25
C GLY A 21 3.94 -10.60 -2.50
N ILE A 22 3.68 -9.29 -2.52
CA ILE A 22 4.11 -8.42 -3.64
C ILE A 22 5.64 -8.35 -3.73
N ALA A 23 6.32 -8.23 -2.58
CA ALA A 23 7.78 -8.18 -2.53
C ALA A 23 8.42 -9.51 -2.93
N GLU A 24 7.82 -10.63 -2.53
CA GLU A 24 8.26 -11.98 -2.86
C GLU A 24 8.17 -12.25 -4.36
N GLU A 25 7.04 -11.91 -5.01
CA GLU A 25 6.90 -12.04 -6.47
C GLU A 25 8.00 -11.26 -7.22
N ILE A 26 8.31 -10.05 -6.78
CA ILE A 26 9.36 -9.22 -7.39
C ILE A 26 10.76 -9.80 -7.13
N TYR A 27 10.99 -10.34 -5.93
CA TYR A 27 12.25 -10.96 -5.55
C TYR A 27 12.50 -12.26 -6.34
N GLU A 28 11.51 -13.12 -6.48
CA GLU A 28 11.61 -14.36 -7.26
C GLU A 28 11.93 -14.08 -8.74
N GLU A 29 11.33 -13.04 -9.33
CA GLU A 29 11.67 -12.63 -10.69
C GLU A 29 13.12 -12.15 -10.81
N LEU A 30 13.63 -11.42 -9.82
CA LEU A 30 15.02 -10.98 -9.77
C LEU A 30 16.01 -12.13 -9.59
N ASP A 31 15.74 -13.04 -8.64
CA ASP A 31 16.59 -14.21 -8.36
C ASP A 31 16.61 -15.17 -9.56
N GLY A 32 15.47 -15.31 -10.24
CA GLY A 32 15.35 -16.05 -11.50
C GLY A 32 15.98 -15.36 -12.73
N GLY A 33 16.63 -14.20 -12.57
CA GLY A 33 17.27 -13.45 -13.64
C GLY A 33 16.30 -12.82 -14.66
N GLN A 34 15.02 -12.72 -14.30
CA GLN A 34 13.99 -12.07 -15.11
C GLN A 34 13.92 -10.58 -14.78
N ILE A 35 13.37 -9.81 -15.71
CA ILE A 35 13.10 -8.39 -15.44
C ILE A 35 11.85 -8.31 -14.54
N PRO A 36 11.96 -7.76 -13.33
CA PRO A 36 10.84 -7.72 -12.40
C PRO A 36 9.71 -6.84 -12.93
N LYS A 37 8.49 -7.27 -12.63
CA LYS A 37 7.26 -6.62 -13.06
C LYS A 37 6.17 -6.75 -12.01
N MET A 38 5.29 -5.76 -12.00
CA MET A 38 4.12 -5.71 -11.15
C MET A 38 2.88 -5.49 -12.02
N LYS A 39 1.85 -6.31 -11.81
CA LYS A 39 0.57 -6.19 -12.52
C LYS A 39 -0.36 -5.30 -11.71
N ILE A 40 -0.93 -4.29 -12.37
CA ILE A 40 -1.78 -3.29 -11.72
C ILE A 40 -3.02 -3.10 -12.59
N PRO A 41 -4.24 -3.04 -12.03
CA PRO A 41 -5.44 -2.74 -12.82
C PRO A 41 -5.33 -1.41 -13.56
N LEU A 42 -5.81 -1.36 -14.80
CA LEU A 42 -5.75 -0.14 -15.59
C LEU A 42 -6.83 0.85 -15.14
N ARG A 43 -6.41 2.08 -14.79
CA ARG A 43 -7.32 3.20 -14.49
C ARG A 43 -7.73 3.94 -15.75
N THR A 44 -8.45 3.24 -16.63
CA THR A 44 -8.96 3.83 -17.88
C THR A 44 -10.47 3.72 -17.93
N LYS A 45 -11.15 4.65 -18.62
CA LYS A 45 -12.60 4.61 -18.83
C LYS A 45 -13.06 3.27 -19.44
N ALA A 46 -12.24 2.67 -20.30
CA ALA A 46 -12.52 1.38 -20.91
C ALA A 46 -12.50 0.20 -19.91
N ASN A 47 -11.82 0.36 -18.77
CA ASN A 47 -11.75 -0.63 -17.71
C ASN A 47 -12.76 -0.38 -16.58
N ILE A 48 -13.60 0.64 -16.67
CA ILE A 48 -14.65 0.91 -15.67
C ILE A 48 -15.95 0.32 -16.20
N ARG A 49 -16.52 -0.64 -15.45
CA ARG A 49 -17.73 -1.38 -15.83
C ARG A 49 -18.81 -1.19 -14.77
N PHE A 50 -20.04 -0.97 -15.22
CA PHE A 50 -21.18 -0.86 -14.31
C PHE A 50 -21.63 -2.26 -13.88
N ASP A 51 -21.65 -2.50 -12.58
CA ASP A 51 -22.21 -3.70 -11.96
C ASP A 51 -23.69 -3.44 -11.64
N SER A 52 -24.59 -4.00 -12.46
CA SER A 52 -26.04 -3.80 -12.32
C SER A 52 -26.62 -4.42 -11.05
N LYS A 53 -25.98 -5.45 -10.49
CA LYS A 53 -26.45 -6.12 -9.26
C LYS A 53 -26.24 -5.24 -8.04
N HIS A 54 -25.09 -4.58 -7.98
CA HIS A 54 -24.72 -3.73 -6.84
C HIS A 54 -24.97 -2.24 -7.09
N ALA A 55 -25.39 -1.87 -8.32
CA ALA A 55 -25.59 -0.50 -8.77
C ALA A 55 -24.35 0.42 -8.58
N VAL A 56 -23.16 -0.15 -8.72
CA VAL A 56 -21.87 0.56 -8.58
C VAL A 56 -20.97 0.33 -9.78
N TRP A 57 -20.05 1.25 -10.01
CA TRP A 57 -18.99 1.09 -11.01
C TRP A 57 -17.80 0.36 -10.40
N LYS A 58 -17.28 -0.65 -11.10
CA LYS A 58 -16.15 -1.47 -10.68
C LYS A 58 -15.06 -1.50 -11.75
N TYR A 59 -13.84 -1.79 -11.33
CA TYR A 59 -12.78 -2.17 -12.26
C TYR A 59 -13.15 -3.46 -12.99
N GLY A 60 -12.85 -3.50 -14.29
CA GLY A 60 -12.90 -4.70 -15.11
C GLY A 60 -11.61 -5.52 -14.99
N SER A 61 -11.40 -6.41 -15.96
CA SER A 61 -10.27 -7.35 -15.96
C SER A 61 -9.00 -6.82 -16.63
N LEU A 62 -8.98 -5.58 -17.12
CA LEU A 62 -7.80 -5.07 -17.81
C LEU A 62 -6.70 -4.73 -16.81
N MET A 63 -5.55 -5.40 -16.96
CA MET A 63 -4.35 -5.20 -16.16
C MET A 63 -3.26 -4.56 -17.01
N GLY A 64 -2.54 -3.62 -16.44
CA GLY A 64 -1.28 -3.08 -16.94
C GLY A 64 -0.10 -3.75 -16.26
N VAL A 65 1.05 -3.75 -16.94
CA VAL A 65 2.30 -4.29 -16.39
C VAL A 65 3.31 -3.15 -16.25
N ARG A 66 3.76 -2.90 -15.02
CA ARG A 66 4.91 -2.01 -14.77
C ARG A 66 6.14 -2.88 -14.62
N SER A 67 7.13 -2.72 -15.49
CA SER A 67 8.37 -3.52 -15.48
C SER A 67 9.59 -2.64 -15.25
N ALA A 68 10.63 -3.21 -14.62
CA ALA A 68 11.93 -2.56 -14.44
C ALA A 68 12.75 -2.42 -15.73
N LYS A 69 12.21 -2.82 -16.89
CA LYS A 69 12.91 -2.73 -18.18
C LYS A 69 13.29 -1.30 -18.56
N LYS A 70 12.50 -0.32 -18.09
CA LYS A 70 12.73 1.11 -18.32
C LYS A 70 12.90 1.81 -16.98
N LEU A 71 13.68 2.89 -16.98
CA LEU A 71 13.98 3.69 -15.78
C LEU A 71 12.72 4.07 -14.97
N LYS A 72 11.67 4.58 -15.63
CA LYS A 72 10.42 4.95 -14.95
C LYS A 72 9.77 3.77 -14.22
N GLY A 73 9.76 2.59 -14.84
CA GLY A 73 9.19 1.40 -14.22
C GLY A 73 10.05 0.86 -13.09
N ALA A 74 11.38 0.91 -13.25
CA ALA A 74 12.33 0.54 -12.19
C ALA A 74 12.21 1.45 -10.96
N LEU A 75 12.15 2.77 -11.16
CA LEU A 75 11.91 3.74 -10.08
C LEU A 75 10.57 3.53 -9.38
N MET A 76 9.52 3.17 -10.12
CA MET A 76 8.24 2.85 -9.50
C MET A 76 8.30 1.59 -8.65
N LEU A 77 8.96 0.52 -9.11
CA LEU A 77 9.14 -0.69 -8.30
C LEU A 77 9.98 -0.43 -7.05
N LEU A 78 11.04 0.38 -7.17
CA LEU A 78 11.84 0.82 -6.03
C LEU A 78 11.00 1.60 -5.00
N ARG A 79 10.20 2.56 -5.47
CA ARG A 79 9.24 3.32 -4.64
C ARG A 79 8.23 2.41 -3.96
N THR A 80 7.70 1.41 -4.68
CA THR A 80 6.83 0.40 -4.09
C THR A 80 7.53 -0.26 -2.91
N MET A 81 8.75 -0.76 -3.07
CA MET A 81 9.49 -1.40 -1.97
C MET A 81 9.66 -0.51 -0.74
N HIS A 82 10.01 0.77 -0.93
CA HIS A 82 10.09 1.74 0.17
C HIS A 82 8.74 1.95 0.87
N VAL A 83 7.64 2.03 0.12
CA VAL A 83 6.30 2.14 0.70
C VAL A 83 5.89 0.88 1.45
N LEU A 84 6.21 -0.32 0.94
CA LEU A 84 5.94 -1.58 1.65
C LEU A 84 6.69 -1.61 3.00
N GLU A 85 7.97 -1.23 3.00
CA GLU A 85 8.78 -1.10 4.20
C GLU A 85 8.22 -0.06 5.18
N PHE A 86 7.84 1.11 4.67
CA PHE A 86 7.22 2.17 5.45
C PHE A 86 5.94 1.68 6.17
N ILE A 87 5.04 1.02 5.43
CA ILE A 87 3.80 0.48 5.99
C ILE A 87 4.09 -0.61 7.03
N ARG A 88 5.03 -1.51 6.74
CA ARG A 88 5.47 -2.56 7.69
C ARG A 88 5.94 -1.92 8.99
N ASP A 89 6.74 -0.87 8.92
CA ASP A 89 7.28 -0.19 10.10
C ASP A 89 6.19 0.55 10.88
N MET A 90 5.23 1.21 10.21
CA MET A 90 4.06 1.80 10.88
C MET A 90 3.24 0.74 11.63
N ILE A 91 2.99 -0.41 11.00
CA ILE A 91 2.26 -1.52 11.62
C ILE A 91 3.03 -2.09 12.80
N ARG A 92 4.33 -2.34 12.65
CA ARG A 92 5.20 -2.91 13.69
C ARG A 92 5.26 -2.01 14.92
N ASP A 93 5.37 -0.71 14.70
CA ASP A 93 5.53 0.28 15.77
C ASP A 93 4.18 0.77 16.32
N SER A 94 3.06 0.21 15.87
CA SER A 94 1.68 0.62 16.20
C SER A 94 1.43 2.12 15.97
N LYS A 95 2.04 2.69 14.93
CA LYS A 95 1.88 4.08 14.51
C LYS A 95 0.95 4.18 13.31
N SER A 96 0.51 5.40 13.02
CA SER A 96 -0.21 5.74 11.79
C SER A 96 0.40 6.98 11.18
N SER A 97 0.32 7.08 9.87
CA SER A 97 0.78 8.24 9.11
C SER A 97 -0.32 8.69 8.16
N THR A 98 -0.32 9.95 7.78
CA THR A 98 -1.12 10.42 6.67
C THR A 98 -0.41 10.23 5.33
N LEU A 99 -1.13 10.40 4.21
CA LEU A 99 -0.53 10.36 2.87
C LEU A 99 0.47 11.51 2.64
N ARG A 100 0.25 12.69 3.23
CA ARG A 100 1.18 13.81 3.10
C ARG A 100 2.44 13.60 3.95
N GLU A 101 2.29 13.03 5.14
CA GLU A 101 3.44 12.63 5.97
C GLU A 101 4.31 11.60 5.23
N MET A 102 3.71 10.57 4.62
CA MET A 102 4.45 9.61 3.80
C MET A 102 5.19 10.29 2.63
N TYR A 103 4.56 11.27 1.97
CA TYR A 103 5.21 12.06 0.92
C TYR A 103 6.43 12.83 1.45
N TYR A 104 6.33 13.52 2.59
CA TYR A 104 7.47 14.24 3.17
C TYR A 104 8.58 13.30 3.66
N ILE A 105 8.21 12.17 4.25
CA ILE A 105 9.18 11.13 4.65
C ILE A 105 9.92 10.59 3.41
N SER A 106 9.23 10.50 2.27
CA SER A 106 9.84 10.05 1.01
C SER A 106 10.95 10.97 0.51
N GLU A 107 11.01 12.24 0.93
CA GLU A 107 12.12 13.14 0.58
C GLU A 107 13.47 12.60 1.08
N GLY A 108 13.46 11.76 2.13
CA GLY A 108 14.62 11.05 2.64
C GLY A 108 15.00 9.77 1.88
N TRP A 109 14.24 9.34 0.87
CA TRP A 109 14.49 8.09 0.12
C TRP A 109 15.41 8.27 -1.10
N ASP A 110 16.19 9.36 -1.12
CA ASP A 110 17.15 9.68 -2.18
C ASP A 110 16.51 9.62 -3.59
N ILE A 111 16.98 8.74 -4.48
CA ILE A 111 16.44 8.57 -5.84
C ILE A 111 14.99 8.07 -5.87
N ALA A 112 14.51 7.47 -4.78
CA ALA A 112 13.17 6.92 -4.67
C ALA A 112 12.14 7.95 -4.15
N LYS A 113 12.53 9.19 -3.87
CA LYS A 113 11.56 10.21 -3.43
C LYS A 113 10.44 10.42 -4.44
N PHE A 114 9.26 10.78 -3.95
CA PHE A 114 8.18 11.27 -4.82
C PHE A 114 8.46 12.72 -5.25
N HIS A 115 8.14 13.05 -6.50
CA HIS A 115 8.27 14.42 -6.99
C HIS A 115 7.00 15.25 -6.80
N ALA A 116 5.88 14.58 -6.59
CA ALA A 116 4.59 15.20 -6.33
C ALA A 116 3.75 14.29 -5.43
N GLN A 117 2.91 14.89 -4.58
CA GLN A 117 1.97 14.17 -3.71
C GLN A 117 1.13 13.15 -4.49
N GLU A 118 0.70 13.51 -5.69
CA GLU A 118 -0.14 12.67 -6.54
C GLU A 118 0.52 11.33 -6.87
N GLU A 119 1.85 11.27 -7.02
CA GLU A 119 2.56 10.00 -7.26
C GLU A 119 2.42 9.03 -6.08
N SER A 120 2.47 9.58 -4.85
CA SER A 120 2.31 8.80 -3.62
C SER A 120 0.88 8.34 -3.41
N ASN A 121 -0.10 9.19 -3.75
CA ASN A 121 -1.53 8.86 -3.72
C ASN A 121 -1.85 7.72 -4.67
N LEU A 122 -1.38 7.81 -5.93
CA LEU A 122 -1.60 6.79 -6.94
C LEU A 122 -1.02 5.44 -6.51
N LEU A 123 0.18 5.43 -5.91
CA LEU A 123 0.81 4.20 -5.45
C LEU A 123 0.05 3.58 -4.27
N ALA A 124 -0.40 4.38 -3.30
CA ALA A 124 -1.21 3.88 -2.18
C ALA A 124 -2.50 3.23 -2.67
N GLU A 125 -3.23 3.88 -3.59
CA GLU A 125 -4.44 3.30 -4.17
C GLU A 125 -4.13 2.06 -5.04
N ASP A 126 -3.00 2.01 -5.76
CA ASP A 126 -2.57 0.80 -6.48
C ASP A 126 -2.40 -0.38 -5.49
N LEU A 127 -1.84 -0.13 -4.30
CA LEU A 127 -1.72 -1.14 -3.24
C LEU A 127 -3.07 -1.56 -2.66
N GLU A 128 -3.99 -0.62 -2.44
CA GLU A 128 -5.36 -0.93 -1.98
C GLU A 128 -6.04 -1.91 -2.95
N VAL A 129 -5.96 -1.64 -4.25
CA VAL A 129 -6.62 -2.46 -5.26
C VAL A 129 -5.94 -3.83 -5.43
N ILE A 130 -4.61 -3.91 -5.35
CA ILE A 130 -3.89 -5.18 -5.54
C ILE A 130 -4.09 -6.10 -4.35
N THR A 131 -4.02 -5.56 -3.14
CA THR A 131 -4.13 -6.34 -1.90
C THR A 131 -5.59 -6.57 -1.46
N GLN A 132 -6.54 -5.83 -2.04
CA GLN A 132 -7.95 -5.81 -1.62
C GLN A 132 -8.11 -5.40 -0.14
N LEU A 133 -7.27 -4.47 0.30
CA LEU A 133 -7.27 -3.89 1.64
C LEU A 133 -7.47 -2.38 1.55
N LEU A 134 -8.00 -1.80 2.62
CA LEU A 134 -8.18 -0.36 2.69
C LEU A 134 -6.89 0.29 3.21
N ARG A 135 -6.66 1.56 2.85
CA ARG A 135 -5.48 2.32 3.33
C ARG A 135 -5.36 2.36 4.85
N GLU A 136 -6.48 2.34 5.57
CA GLU A 136 -6.49 2.30 7.03
C GLU A 136 -5.88 1.00 7.58
N ASP A 137 -6.00 -0.11 6.84
CA ASP A 137 -5.33 -1.38 7.16
C ASP A 137 -3.80 -1.26 7.05
N PHE A 138 -3.32 -0.35 6.19
CA PHE A 138 -1.90 0.02 6.06
C PHE A 138 -1.46 1.09 7.07
N LYS A 139 -2.32 1.48 8.01
CA LYS A 139 -2.09 2.60 8.93
C LYS A 139 -1.90 3.95 8.21
N LEU A 140 -2.36 4.05 6.96
CA LEU A 140 -2.42 5.28 6.21
C LEU A 140 -3.78 5.95 6.42
N ARG A 141 -3.77 7.13 7.03
CA ARG A 141 -4.99 7.89 7.36
C ARG A 141 -5.24 9.02 6.34
N PRO A 142 -6.51 9.38 6.09
CA PRO A 142 -6.84 10.58 5.35
C PRO A 142 -6.41 11.84 6.11
N GLU A 143 -6.11 12.91 5.37
CA GLU A 143 -5.75 14.23 5.92
C GLU A 143 -6.98 14.96 6.50
N GLU A 144 -8.16 14.72 5.93
CA GLU A 144 -9.37 15.41 6.31
C GLU A 144 -9.90 14.86 7.64
N SER A 145 -10.21 15.77 8.57
CA SER A 145 -11.00 15.42 9.75
C SER A 145 -12.36 14.89 9.30
N GLY A 146 -12.77 13.76 9.87
CA GLY A 146 -14.10 13.20 9.64
C GLY A 146 -15.21 14.19 10.00
N ALA A 147 -16.42 13.90 9.51
CA ALA A 147 -17.59 14.74 9.75
C ALA A 147 -17.93 14.86 11.25
N SER A 148 -18.44 16.03 11.64
CA SER A 148 -18.97 16.25 12.99
C SER A 148 -20.24 15.43 13.21
N VAL A 149 -20.27 14.66 14.31
CA VAL A 149 -21.44 13.87 14.72
C VAL A 149 -22.20 14.61 15.81
N ILE A 150 -23.52 14.79 15.66
CA ILE A 150 -24.40 15.37 16.67
C ILE A 150 -25.61 14.48 16.90
N GLY A 151 -25.96 14.25 18.16
CA GLY A 151 -27.10 13.43 18.56
C GLY A 151 -26.87 12.72 19.89
N ASN A 152 -27.92 12.09 20.42
CA ASN A 152 -27.82 11.22 21.59
C ASN A 152 -27.25 9.86 21.17
N LEU A 153 -25.92 9.80 21.02
CA LEU A 153 -25.19 8.63 20.56
C LEU A 153 -24.09 8.30 21.58
N THR A 154 -23.93 7.02 21.90
CA THR A 154 -22.76 6.52 22.64
C THR A 154 -21.85 5.82 21.64
N LEU A 155 -20.61 6.31 21.50
CA LEU A 155 -19.59 5.73 20.62
C LEU A 155 -18.56 5.01 21.46
N GLU A 156 -18.29 3.76 21.13
CA GLU A 156 -17.18 3.00 21.71
C GLU A 156 -16.15 2.73 20.61
N GLU A 157 -14.96 3.30 20.77
CA GLU A 157 -13.83 2.99 19.89
C GLU A 157 -12.98 1.89 20.53
N ILE A 158 -12.93 0.73 19.87
CA ILE A 158 -12.05 -0.36 20.29
C ILE A 158 -10.67 -0.11 19.66
N THR A 159 -9.82 0.65 20.34
CA THR A 159 -8.41 0.76 19.98
C THR A 159 -7.73 -0.57 20.33
N ARG A 160 -7.62 -1.47 19.35
CA ARG A 160 -6.83 -2.70 19.50
C ARG A 160 -5.35 -2.32 19.48
N ASN A 161 -4.76 -2.20 20.67
CA ASN A 161 -3.31 -2.16 20.88
C ASN A 161 -2.67 -3.50 20.55
#